data_AF-A0A512J858-F1
#
_entry.id   AF-A0A512J858-F1
#
_cell.length_a   1.000
_cell.length_b   1.000
_cell.length_c   1.000
_cell.angle_alpha   90.00
_cell.angle_beta   90.00
_cell.angle_gamma   90.00
#
_symmetry.space_group_name_H-M   'P 1'
#
loop_
_entity.id
_entity.type
_entity.pdbx_description
1 polymer ?
#
loop_
_entity_poly.entity_id
_entity_poly.type
_entity_poly.pdbx_seq_one_letter_code
_entity_poly.pdbx_strand_id
1 'polypeptide(L)'
;MSRNAAPRWHTPPDSAKARDSKNAGQFVNLRPTQGEANHMDPSDDHDPSAVVAQAARSPTRRRLLTLLASLPAAAAGNPAMSVSAEATLYGSSSEPIIDLFLAFEALLAKHEAALWRCDRREAWLQSELDYPRVPLPTPAGSPIRYAADAETVDQHVPPGRRRYRLQQVLHHRQQAWERGARACGVTRAQEQEAALAEAVYTAAETLLGTPATTLTEIRFKLLVLLATQDPGEAFRDASPWRELHLILTDVSAQAALI
;
A
#
# COMPACT_ATOMS: atom_id res chain seq x y z
N MET A 1 5.75 -51.75 20.42
CA MET A 1 4.27 -51.75 20.50
C MET A 1 3.81 -50.36 20.92
N SER A 2 3.36 -49.53 19.98
CA SER A 2 2.32 -48.52 20.22
C SER A 2 1.88 -47.95 18.86
N ARG A 3 0.57 -47.83 18.67
CA ARG A 3 -0.12 -47.79 17.38
C ARG A 3 -0.40 -46.36 16.90
N ASN A 4 -0.40 -46.26 15.57
CA ASN A 4 -1.03 -45.26 14.71
C ASN A 4 -2.26 -44.51 15.28
N ALA A 5 -2.34 -43.22 14.97
CA ALA A 5 -3.61 -42.53 14.74
C ALA A 5 -3.43 -41.50 13.62
N ALA A 6 -3.99 -41.81 12.44
CA ALA A 6 -4.16 -40.87 11.33
C ALA A 6 -5.51 -40.15 11.48
N PRO A 7 -5.64 -38.88 11.05
CA PRO A 7 -6.91 -38.17 11.11
C PRO A 7 -7.88 -38.61 10.01
N ARG A 8 -9.08 -39.01 10.44
CA ARG A 8 -10.27 -39.30 9.63
C ARG A 8 -10.77 -38.04 8.92
N TRP A 9 -10.83 -38.06 7.60
CA TRP A 9 -11.62 -37.11 6.82
C TRP A 9 -13.02 -37.67 6.60
N HIS A 10 -14.03 -36.85 6.92
CA HIS A 10 -15.44 -37.14 6.68
C HIS A 10 -15.75 -37.17 5.17
N THR A 11 -16.37 -38.26 4.71
CA THR A 11 -17.07 -38.35 3.43
C THR A 11 -18.51 -37.86 3.57
N PRO A 12 -19.04 -37.03 2.66
CA PRO A 12 -20.47 -36.86 2.45
C PRO A 12 -21.03 -37.87 1.43
N PRO A 13 -22.33 -38.18 1.49
CA PRO A 13 -22.92 -39.32 0.79
C PRO A 13 -23.29 -39.05 -0.67
N ASP A 14 -23.25 -40.13 -1.46
CA ASP A 14 -23.85 -40.31 -2.77
C ASP A 14 -25.36 -40.02 -2.76
N SER A 15 -25.83 -39.27 -3.77
CA SER A 15 -27.21 -39.32 -4.23
C SER A 15 -27.26 -39.00 -5.71
N ALA A 16 -27.26 -40.07 -6.51
CA ALA A 16 -27.63 -40.06 -7.91
C ALA A 16 -29.15 -39.89 -8.08
N LYS A 17 -29.59 -39.08 -9.04
CA LYS A 17 -30.35 -39.53 -10.23
C LYS A 17 -31.02 -38.36 -10.99
N ALA A 18 -30.69 -38.35 -12.29
CA ALA A 18 -31.58 -38.27 -13.44
C ALA A 18 -32.62 -37.13 -13.51
N ARG A 19 -32.48 -36.31 -14.57
CA ARG A 19 -33.58 -36.12 -15.53
C ARG A 19 -33.04 -35.76 -16.91
N ASP A 20 -33.33 -36.67 -17.84
CA ASP A 20 -33.41 -36.45 -19.27
C ASP A 20 -34.33 -35.27 -19.61
N SER A 21 -33.96 -34.48 -20.61
CA SER A 21 -34.91 -33.97 -21.61
C SER A 21 -34.17 -33.60 -22.88
N LYS A 22 -34.41 -34.43 -23.90
CA LYS A 22 -34.28 -34.12 -25.31
C LYS A 22 -34.93 -32.77 -25.62
N ASN A 23 -34.26 -31.92 -26.41
CA ASN A 23 -34.98 -31.27 -27.49
C ASN A 23 -34.05 -31.01 -28.68
N ALA A 24 -34.46 -31.59 -29.81
CA ALA A 24 -33.89 -31.36 -31.12
C ALA A 24 -34.55 -30.10 -31.70
N GLY A 25 -33.75 -29.26 -32.36
CA GLY A 25 -34.23 -28.09 -33.08
C GLY A 25 -33.13 -27.62 -34.01
N GLN A 26 -33.12 -28.17 -35.23
CA GLN A 26 -32.53 -27.55 -36.42
C GLN A 26 -32.97 -26.08 -36.48
N PHE A 27 -32.10 -25.19 -36.98
CA PHE A 27 -32.37 -24.41 -38.19
C PHE A 27 -31.17 -23.47 -38.50
N VAL A 28 -30.71 -23.57 -39.74
CA VAL A 28 -30.26 -22.47 -40.63
C VAL A 28 -28.87 -21.86 -40.44
N ASN A 29 -28.03 -22.24 -41.41
CA ASN A 29 -26.92 -21.47 -41.96
C ASN A 29 -27.34 -20.05 -42.36
N LEU A 30 -26.67 -19.04 -41.81
CA LEU A 30 -26.49 -17.74 -42.47
C LEU A 30 -25.05 -17.27 -42.24
N ARG A 31 -24.22 -17.35 -43.29
CA ARG A 31 -23.07 -16.45 -43.48
C ARG A 31 -23.63 -15.03 -43.61
N PRO A 32 -22.92 -14.03 -43.09
CA PRO A 32 -22.48 -13.00 -44.03
C PRO A 32 -21.05 -12.48 -43.77
N THR A 33 -20.41 -12.21 -44.91
CA THR A 33 -19.54 -11.07 -45.23
C THR A 33 -18.30 -10.75 -44.39
N GLN A 34 -17.16 -10.84 -45.08
CA GLN A 34 -15.97 -10.03 -44.91
C GLN A 34 -16.31 -8.57 -44.55
N GLY A 35 -15.69 -8.09 -43.48
CA GLY A 35 -15.52 -6.67 -43.18
C GLY A 35 -14.09 -6.50 -42.66
N GLU A 36 -13.30 -5.74 -43.42
CA GLU A 36 -11.97 -5.27 -43.05
C GLU A 36 -12.02 -4.52 -41.71
N ALA A 37 -11.08 -4.83 -40.82
CA ALA A 37 -10.81 -4.01 -39.64
C ALA A 37 -9.34 -4.15 -39.24
N ASN A 38 -8.59 -3.11 -39.62
CA ASN A 38 -7.52 -2.46 -38.88
C ASN A 38 -6.69 -3.31 -37.91
N HIS A 39 -5.46 -3.54 -38.34
CA HIS A 39 -4.30 -3.75 -37.51
C HIS A 39 -4.10 -2.52 -36.61
N MET A 40 -4.47 -2.66 -35.33
CA MET A 40 -4.20 -1.69 -34.27
C MET A 40 -3.45 -2.46 -33.18
N ASP A 41 -2.19 -2.11 -33.00
CA ASP A 41 -1.27 -2.57 -31.97
C ASP A 41 -1.69 -2.02 -30.61
N PRO A 42 -2.01 -2.84 -29.59
CA PRO A 42 -2.14 -2.39 -28.22
C PRO A 42 -0.91 -2.87 -27.43
N SER A 43 0.22 -2.20 -27.63
CA SER A 43 1.34 -2.26 -26.69
C SER A 43 1.06 -1.28 -25.56
N ASP A 44 0.19 -1.64 -24.61
CA ASP A 44 0.11 -0.99 -23.30
C ASP A 44 -0.61 -1.90 -22.27
N ASP A 45 0.00 -3.07 -22.01
CA ASP A 45 -0.37 -3.90 -20.86
C ASP A 45 0.28 -3.32 -19.60
N HIS A 46 -0.43 -2.39 -18.96
CA HIS A 46 -0.25 -2.13 -17.54
C HIS A 46 -0.61 -3.41 -16.77
N ASP A 47 0.41 -4.12 -16.31
CA ASP A 47 0.27 -5.29 -15.45
C ASP A 47 -0.25 -4.88 -14.06
N PRO A 48 -1.50 -5.21 -13.68
CA PRO A 48 -2.02 -4.90 -12.34
C PRO A 48 -1.48 -5.87 -11.27
N SER A 49 -0.70 -6.89 -11.65
CA SER A 49 -0.24 -7.93 -10.72
C SER A 49 1.05 -7.54 -9.97
N ALA A 50 1.79 -6.55 -10.46
CA ALA A 50 2.99 -6.02 -9.79
C ALA A 50 2.67 -5.24 -8.50
N VAL A 51 1.40 -4.87 -8.26
CA VAL A 51 1.00 -4.05 -7.11
C VAL A 51 0.85 -4.86 -5.81
N VAL A 52 0.70 -6.19 -5.90
CA VAL A 52 0.26 -7.00 -4.74
C VAL A 52 1.42 -7.60 -3.92
N ALA A 53 2.66 -7.57 -4.41
CA ALA A 53 3.80 -8.15 -3.71
C ALA A 53 4.99 -7.21 -3.48
N GLN A 54 4.96 -5.99 -4.02
CA GLN A 54 6.07 -5.02 -3.92
C GLN A 54 5.81 -3.89 -2.93
N ALA A 55 4.84 -4.07 -2.02
CA ALA A 55 4.94 -3.52 -0.67
C ALA A 55 6.05 -4.28 0.11
N ALA A 56 7.26 -4.27 -0.44
CA ALA A 56 8.46 -4.47 0.33
C ALA A 56 8.43 -3.37 1.39
N ARG A 57 7.94 -3.74 2.58
CA ARG A 57 7.85 -2.93 3.79
C ARG A 57 9.02 -1.96 3.84
N SER A 58 8.78 -0.71 3.46
CA SER A 58 9.85 0.26 3.24
C SER A 58 10.59 0.45 4.58
N PRO A 59 11.89 0.07 4.67
CA PRO A 59 12.73 0.31 5.85
C PRO A 59 12.85 1.81 6.18
N THR A 60 12.37 2.68 5.30
CA THR A 60 12.43 4.13 5.39
C THR A 60 11.45 4.70 6.42
N ARG A 61 10.28 4.07 6.61
CA ARG A 61 9.23 4.57 7.52
C ARG A 61 9.63 4.50 9.01
N ARG A 62 10.41 3.48 9.39
CA ARG A 62 11.05 3.39 10.72
C ARG A 62 12.20 4.38 10.90
N ARG A 63 12.90 4.73 9.82
CA ARG A 63 14.03 5.66 9.84
C ARG A 63 13.57 7.10 10.06
N LEU A 64 12.39 7.42 9.53
CA LEU A 64 11.73 8.71 9.71
C LEU A 64 11.28 8.98 11.13
N LEU A 65 10.71 7.96 11.77
CA LEU A 65 10.35 8.00 13.18
C LEU A 65 11.55 8.22 14.10
N THR A 66 12.71 7.61 13.79
CA THR A 66 13.94 7.88 14.54
C THR A 66 14.39 9.34 14.39
N LEU A 67 14.26 9.92 13.20
CA LEU A 67 14.60 11.33 12.96
C LEU A 67 13.66 12.27 13.72
N LEU A 68 12.35 12.04 13.62
CA LEU A 68 11.35 12.88 14.31
C LEU A 68 11.40 12.72 15.84
N ALA A 69 11.58 11.50 16.35
CA ALA A 69 11.72 11.24 17.79
C ALA A 69 13.05 11.76 18.38
N SER A 70 14.06 12.02 17.56
CA SER A 70 15.34 12.60 17.98
C SER A 70 15.36 14.13 17.98
N LEU A 71 14.29 14.78 17.53
CA LEU A 71 14.19 16.24 17.58
C LEU A 71 13.90 16.68 19.02
N PRO A 72 14.66 17.63 19.57
CA PRO A 72 14.28 18.25 20.83
C PRO A 72 12.94 18.94 20.61
N ALA A 73 11.98 18.69 21.51
CA ALA A 73 10.70 19.39 21.58
C ALA A 73 10.96 20.90 21.73
N ALA A 74 11.12 21.60 20.61
CA ALA A 74 11.35 23.04 20.57
C ALA A 74 10.09 23.85 20.96
N ALA A 75 9.03 23.16 21.38
CA ALA A 75 7.79 23.73 21.91
C ALA A 75 7.64 23.57 23.43
N ALA A 76 8.69 23.19 24.17
CA ALA A 76 8.70 23.36 25.63
C ALA A 76 9.06 24.82 25.95
N GLY A 77 8.06 25.70 25.90
CA GLY A 77 8.17 27.08 26.36
C GLY A 77 8.71 27.15 27.79
N ASN A 78 9.56 28.14 28.04
CA ASN A 78 10.06 28.49 29.36
C ASN A 78 8.89 28.59 30.38
N PRO A 79 8.91 27.85 31.51
CA PRO A 79 7.87 27.96 32.54
C PRO A 79 8.15 29.16 33.46
N ALA A 80 8.25 30.35 32.87
CA ALA A 80 8.48 31.59 33.61
C ALA A 80 7.64 32.73 33.04
N MET A 81 6.33 32.53 32.94
CA MET A 81 5.36 33.63 33.04
C MET A 81 3.99 33.07 33.34
N SER A 82 3.60 33.22 34.60
CA SER A 82 2.24 32.98 35.10
C SER A 82 1.24 33.77 34.26
N VAL A 83 0.34 33.05 33.58
CA VAL A 83 -0.77 33.64 32.83
C VAL A 83 -1.75 34.25 33.85
N SER A 84 -1.72 35.57 33.96
CA SER A 84 -2.81 36.35 34.51
C SER A 84 -3.93 36.38 33.48
N ALA A 85 -5.10 35.89 33.88
CA ALA A 85 -6.31 35.94 33.08
C ALA A 85 -6.82 37.38 33.00
N GLU A 86 -6.57 38.06 31.87
CA GLU A 86 -7.40 39.13 31.30
C GLU A 86 -6.67 39.78 30.12
N ALA A 87 -7.12 39.50 28.90
CA ALA A 87 -7.19 40.45 27.78
C ALA A 87 -7.53 39.68 26.49
N THR A 88 -8.82 39.47 26.28
CA THR A 88 -9.40 39.36 24.94
C THR A 88 -9.08 40.66 24.19
N LEU A 89 -8.64 40.56 22.92
CA LEU A 89 -8.42 41.62 21.90
C LEU A 89 -6.97 41.76 21.38
N TYR A 90 -6.42 40.69 20.82
CA TYR A 90 -5.53 40.78 19.66
C TYR A 90 -5.93 39.64 18.73
N GLY A 91 -6.24 39.96 17.47
CA GLY A 91 -6.49 38.95 16.45
C GLY A 91 -5.30 37.99 16.44
N SER A 92 -5.56 36.74 16.80
CA SER A 92 -4.59 35.66 16.74
C SER A 92 -4.25 35.46 15.26
N SER A 93 -3.28 36.23 14.77
CA SER A 93 -2.52 35.90 13.57
C SER A 93 -1.73 34.65 13.92
N SER A 94 -2.44 33.52 13.99
CA SER A 94 -1.81 32.21 14.09
C SER A 94 -0.89 32.09 12.88
N GLU A 95 0.40 31.89 13.12
CA GLU A 95 1.37 31.69 12.04
C GLU A 95 0.87 30.51 11.20
N PRO A 96 0.45 30.73 9.93
CA PRO A 96 -0.31 29.74 9.18
C PRO A 96 0.50 28.45 8.97
N ILE A 97 1.83 28.54 8.93
CA ILE A 97 2.71 27.38 8.79
C ILE A 97 2.76 26.54 10.08
N ILE A 98 2.67 27.16 11.26
CA ILE A 98 2.65 26.40 12.52
C ILE A 98 1.38 25.54 12.60
N ASP A 99 0.23 26.12 12.27
CA ASP A 99 -1.04 25.37 12.26
C ASP A 99 -1.03 24.25 11.22
N LEU A 100 -0.50 24.52 10.02
CA LEU A 100 -0.31 23.50 8.99
C LEU A 100 0.64 22.39 9.44
N PHE A 101 1.70 22.72 10.17
CA PHE A 101 2.66 21.74 10.68
C PHE A 101 2.03 20.83 11.72
N LEU A 102 1.28 21.39 12.68
CA LEU A 102 0.55 20.61 13.68
C LEU A 102 -0.51 19.72 13.03
N ALA A 103 -1.19 20.20 12.00
CA ALA A 103 -2.14 19.41 11.22
C ALA A 103 -1.45 18.24 10.48
N PHE A 104 -0.28 18.50 9.89
CA PHE A 104 0.54 17.48 9.24
C PHE A 104 1.00 16.41 10.24
N GLU A 105 1.53 16.79 11.40
CA GLU A 105 1.94 15.83 12.45
C GLU A 105 0.77 14.96 12.91
N ALA A 106 -0.41 15.56 13.11
CA ALA A 106 -1.61 14.82 13.50
C ALA A 106 -2.06 13.82 12.42
N LEU A 107 -1.92 14.16 11.14
CA LEU A 107 -2.19 13.25 10.03
C LEU A 107 -1.16 12.13 9.95
N LEU A 108 0.12 12.44 10.13
CA LEU A 108 1.20 11.46 10.13
C LEU A 108 1.00 10.42 11.25
N ALA A 109 0.68 10.86 12.46
CA ALA A 109 0.36 9.96 13.58
C ALA A 109 -0.84 9.04 13.29
N LYS A 110 -1.88 9.56 12.62
CA LYS A 110 -3.05 8.75 12.21
C LYS A 110 -2.66 7.73 11.14
N HIS A 111 -1.82 8.11 10.19
CA HIS A 111 -1.31 7.25 9.13
C HIS A 111 -0.49 6.09 9.69
N GLU A 112 0.39 6.35 10.65
CA GLU A 112 1.13 5.32 11.37
C GLU A 112 0.21 4.36 12.13
N ALA A 113 -0.77 4.90 12.85
CA ALA A 113 -1.76 4.07 13.52
C ALA A 113 -2.59 3.22 12.53
N ALA A 114 -2.79 3.70 11.29
CA ALA A 114 -3.43 2.92 10.24
C ALA A 114 -2.56 1.75 9.77
N LEU A 115 -1.25 1.96 9.57
CA LEU A 115 -0.34 0.86 9.26
C LEU A 115 -0.32 -0.22 10.32
N TRP A 116 -0.19 0.16 11.59
CA TRP A 116 -0.14 -0.82 12.67
C TRP A 116 -1.40 -1.70 12.68
N ARG A 117 -2.54 -1.12 12.27
CA ARG A 117 -3.78 -1.87 12.09
C ARG A 117 -3.74 -2.78 10.87
N CYS A 118 -3.20 -2.32 9.73
CA CYS A 118 -2.99 -3.15 8.54
C CYS A 118 -2.07 -4.34 8.86
N ASP A 119 -0.86 -4.08 9.36
CA ASP A 119 0.14 -5.09 9.70
C ASP A 119 -0.42 -6.15 10.65
N ARG A 120 -1.18 -5.73 11.67
CA ARG A 120 -1.81 -6.67 12.61
C ARG A 120 -2.85 -7.55 11.93
N ARG A 121 -3.68 -6.99 11.04
CA ARG A 121 -4.71 -7.77 10.33
C ARG A 121 -4.10 -8.69 9.28
N GLU A 122 -3.05 -8.26 8.60
CA GLU A 122 -2.30 -9.10 7.66
C GLU A 122 -1.60 -10.25 8.38
N ALA A 123 -0.95 -9.98 9.52
CA ALA A 123 -0.34 -11.02 10.34
C ALA A 123 -1.37 -12.05 10.82
N TRP A 124 -2.56 -11.59 11.22
CA TRP A 124 -3.66 -12.47 11.58
C TRP A 124 -4.13 -13.31 10.38
N LEU A 125 -4.36 -12.68 9.22
CA LEU A 125 -4.80 -13.37 8.00
C LEU A 125 -3.79 -14.44 7.57
N GLN A 126 -2.51 -14.12 7.66
CA GLN A 126 -1.42 -15.02 7.36
C GLN A 126 -1.37 -16.21 8.32
N SER A 127 -1.64 -15.99 9.61
CA SER A 127 -1.71 -17.09 10.59
C SER A 127 -2.89 -18.03 10.38
N GLU A 128 -3.97 -17.55 9.76
CA GLU A 128 -5.20 -18.32 9.57
C GLU A 128 -5.23 -19.09 8.23
N LEU A 129 -4.79 -18.46 7.12
CA LEU A 129 -4.96 -19.01 5.78
C LEU A 129 -3.67 -19.44 5.07
N ASP A 130 -2.50 -19.19 5.67
CA ASP A 130 -1.18 -19.25 5.02
C ASP A 130 -1.08 -18.36 3.76
N TYR A 131 0.14 -18.01 3.35
CA TYR A 131 0.30 -17.23 2.11
C TYR A 131 -0.28 -17.96 0.88
N PRO A 132 -0.96 -17.26 -0.05
CA PRO A 132 -1.59 -17.84 -1.22
C PRO A 132 -0.57 -18.18 -2.30
N ARG A 133 0.30 -19.16 -2.01
CA ARG A 133 1.39 -19.61 -2.86
C ARG A 133 1.35 -21.11 -3.05
N VAL A 134 1.89 -21.62 -4.16
CA VAL A 134 1.98 -23.06 -4.45
C VAL A 134 3.44 -23.50 -4.56
N PRO A 135 3.81 -24.68 -4.04
CA PRO A 135 5.17 -25.19 -4.17
C PRO A 135 5.46 -25.56 -5.63
N LEU A 136 6.58 -25.07 -6.13
CA LEU A 136 7.07 -25.39 -7.45
C LEU A 136 7.78 -26.76 -7.44
N PRO A 137 7.76 -27.48 -8.57
CA PRO A 137 8.58 -28.69 -8.73
C PRO A 137 10.06 -28.34 -8.57
N THR A 138 10.74 -28.97 -7.63
CA THR A 138 12.19 -28.81 -7.45
C THR A 138 12.90 -30.17 -7.52
N PRO A 139 14.15 -30.21 -8.01
CA PRO A 139 14.97 -31.42 -7.95
C PRO A 139 15.17 -31.89 -6.51
N ALA A 140 15.39 -33.19 -6.32
CA ALA A 140 15.71 -33.73 -5.00
C ALA A 140 16.95 -33.04 -4.42
N GLY A 141 16.89 -32.64 -3.14
CA GLY A 141 17.97 -31.93 -2.45
C GLY A 141 18.02 -30.42 -2.66
N SER A 142 17.10 -29.86 -3.48
CA SER A 142 16.98 -28.40 -3.66
C SER A 142 15.99 -27.79 -2.65
N PRO A 143 16.18 -26.53 -2.24
CA PRO A 143 15.18 -25.83 -1.41
C PRO A 143 13.84 -25.75 -2.13
N ILE A 144 12.74 -25.85 -1.38
CA ILE A 144 11.38 -25.70 -1.93
C ILE A 144 11.21 -24.25 -2.39
N ARG A 145 10.84 -24.08 -3.67
CA ARG A 145 10.48 -22.79 -4.24
C ARG A 145 8.96 -22.68 -4.29
N TYR A 146 8.44 -21.46 -4.25
CA TYR A 146 7.02 -21.18 -4.30
C TYR A 146 6.71 -20.22 -5.44
N ALA A 147 5.53 -20.37 -6.05
CA ALA A 147 4.95 -19.39 -6.95
C ALA A 147 3.74 -18.73 -6.28
N ALA A 148 3.65 -17.40 -6.35
CA ALA A 148 2.54 -16.61 -5.85
C ALA A 148 1.59 -16.14 -6.96
N ASP A 149 2.02 -16.27 -8.21
CA ASP A 149 1.33 -15.85 -9.42
C ASP A 149 1.42 -16.95 -10.51
N ALA A 150 0.58 -16.82 -11.53
CA ALA A 150 0.51 -17.81 -12.61
C ALA A 150 1.74 -17.76 -13.53
N GLU A 151 2.35 -16.60 -13.72
CA GLU A 151 3.52 -16.43 -14.59
C GLU A 151 4.74 -17.18 -14.03
N THR A 152 4.96 -17.10 -12.73
CA THR A 152 6.02 -17.85 -12.06
C THR A 152 5.81 -19.37 -12.21
N VAL A 153 4.55 -19.85 -12.16
CA VAL A 153 4.25 -21.26 -12.47
C VAL A 153 4.59 -21.58 -13.92
N ASP A 154 4.30 -20.66 -14.83
CA ASP A 154 4.46 -20.82 -16.27
C ASP A 154 5.92 -20.91 -16.70
N GLN A 155 6.77 -20.11 -16.07
CA GLN A 155 8.22 -20.10 -16.26
C GLN A 155 8.88 -21.39 -15.73
N HIS A 156 8.33 -21.99 -14.67
CA HIS A 156 8.96 -23.11 -13.96
C HIS A 156 8.34 -24.49 -14.24
N VAL A 157 7.16 -24.53 -14.86
CA VAL A 157 6.42 -25.77 -15.11
C VAL A 157 6.03 -25.86 -16.60
N PRO A 158 6.45 -26.93 -17.30
CA PRO A 158 6.10 -27.11 -18.71
C PRO A 158 4.58 -27.23 -18.89
N PRO A 159 4.06 -26.86 -20.08
CA PRO A 159 2.63 -26.94 -20.37
C PRO A 159 2.12 -28.37 -20.22
N GLY A 160 0.96 -28.52 -19.57
CA GLY A 160 0.33 -29.82 -19.36
C GLY A 160 -0.54 -29.86 -18.10
N ARG A 161 -1.04 -31.07 -17.78
CA ARG A 161 -1.99 -31.28 -16.67
C ARG A 161 -1.46 -30.81 -15.31
N ARG A 162 -0.16 -30.92 -15.06
CA ARG A 162 0.47 -30.51 -13.80
C ARG A 162 0.43 -28.99 -13.61
N ARG A 163 0.79 -28.23 -14.66
CA ARG A 163 0.73 -26.76 -14.67
C ARG A 163 -0.69 -26.28 -14.42
N TYR A 164 -1.66 -26.82 -15.17
CA TYR A 164 -3.07 -26.51 -14.99
C TYR A 164 -3.55 -26.76 -13.54
N ARG A 165 -3.19 -27.91 -12.95
CA ARG A 165 -3.53 -28.20 -11.54
C ARG A 165 -2.92 -27.21 -10.56
N LEU A 166 -1.64 -26.84 -10.73
CA LEU A 166 -0.97 -25.87 -9.86
C LEU A 166 -1.62 -24.48 -9.95
N GLN A 167 -1.92 -24.02 -11.16
CA GLN A 167 -2.64 -22.76 -11.37
C GLN A 167 -4.04 -22.79 -10.73
N GLN A 168 -4.79 -23.89 -10.86
CA GLN A 168 -6.10 -24.03 -10.23
C GLN A 168 -6.02 -23.99 -8.69
N VAL A 169 -5.03 -24.67 -8.10
CA VAL A 169 -4.80 -24.63 -6.64
C VAL A 169 -4.39 -23.22 -6.20
N LEU A 170 -3.50 -22.57 -6.96
CA LEU A 170 -3.08 -21.19 -6.68
C LEU A 170 -4.27 -20.24 -6.71
N HIS A 171 -5.08 -20.32 -7.77
CA HIS A 171 -6.28 -19.50 -7.92
C HIS A 171 -7.27 -19.70 -6.76
N HIS A 172 -7.53 -20.95 -6.36
CA HIS A 172 -8.39 -21.23 -5.21
C HIS A 172 -7.83 -20.63 -3.91
N ARG A 173 -6.51 -20.72 -3.69
CA ARG A 173 -5.84 -20.12 -2.53
C ARG A 173 -5.93 -18.60 -2.54
N GLN A 174 -5.71 -17.96 -3.69
CA GLN A 174 -5.86 -16.52 -3.87
C GLN A 174 -7.30 -16.07 -3.59
N GLN A 175 -8.30 -16.77 -4.13
CA GLN A 175 -9.71 -16.48 -3.83
C GLN A 175 -10.05 -16.66 -2.34
N ALA A 176 -9.52 -17.70 -1.69
CA ALA A 176 -9.69 -17.90 -0.25
C ALA A 176 -9.05 -16.75 0.53
N TRP A 177 -7.83 -16.35 0.17
CA TRP A 177 -7.12 -15.24 0.78
C TRP A 177 -7.86 -13.91 0.59
N GLU A 178 -8.32 -13.58 -0.61
CA GLU A 178 -9.09 -12.36 -0.88
C GLU A 178 -10.43 -12.32 -0.12
N ARG A 179 -11.11 -13.46 0.00
CA ARG A 179 -12.32 -13.56 0.83
C ARG A 179 -11.98 -13.37 2.30
N GLY A 180 -10.90 -13.98 2.78
CA GLY A 180 -10.39 -13.80 4.13
C GLY A 180 -10.03 -12.34 4.42
N ALA A 181 -9.27 -11.70 3.53
CA ALA A 181 -8.86 -10.30 3.61
C ALA A 181 -10.05 -9.35 3.68
N ARG A 182 -11.09 -9.58 2.87
CA ARG A 182 -12.35 -8.83 2.95
C ARG A 182 -13.08 -9.08 4.27
N ALA A 183 -13.21 -10.34 4.68
CA ALA A 183 -13.91 -10.73 5.90
C ALA A 183 -13.25 -10.18 7.18
N CYS A 184 -11.91 -10.18 7.24
CA CYS A 184 -11.17 -9.63 8.38
C CYS A 184 -10.83 -8.15 8.23
N GLY A 185 -11.31 -7.49 7.17
CA GLY A 185 -11.19 -6.05 6.97
C GLY A 185 -9.79 -5.54 6.65
N VAL A 186 -8.90 -6.38 6.11
CA VAL A 186 -7.59 -5.96 5.57
C VAL A 186 -7.79 -4.97 4.42
N THR A 187 -8.66 -5.29 3.46
CA THR A 187 -8.92 -4.41 2.30
C THR A 187 -9.36 -3.01 2.75
N ARG A 188 -10.33 -2.93 3.66
CA ARG A 188 -10.80 -1.65 4.21
C ARG A 188 -9.70 -0.92 5.01
N ALA A 189 -8.84 -1.64 5.72
CA ALA A 189 -7.74 -1.04 6.46
C ALA A 189 -6.70 -0.44 5.51
N GLN A 190 -6.38 -1.13 4.41
CA GLN A 190 -5.49 -0.65 3.35
C GLN A 190 -6.07 0.58 2.64
N GLU A 191 -7.35 0.57 2.30
CA GLU A 191 -8.04 1.76 1.75
C GLU A 191 -7.95 2.96 2.70
N GLN A 192 -8.15 2.75 4.01
CA GLN A 192 -8.00 3.81 5.01
C GLN A 192 -6.55 4.30 5.11
N GLU A 193 -5.58 3.40 5.05
CA GLU A 193 -4.16 3.76 5.07
C GLU A 193 -3.77 4.57 3.83
N ALA A 194 -4.24 4.18 2.64
CA ALA A 194 -4.01 4.91 1.40
C ALA A 194 -4.65 6.31 1.43
N ALA A 195 -5.89 6.44 1.92
CA ALA A 195 -6.53 7.74 2.08
C ALA A 195 -5.79 8.66 3.05
N LEU A 196 -5.21 8.10 4.12
CA LEU A 196 -4.37 8.84 5.06
C LEU A 196 -3.01 9.21 4.46
N ALA A 197 -2.42 8.32 3.64
CA ALA A 197 -1.18 8.60 2.92
C ALA A 197 -1.36 9.82 1.99
N GLU A 198 -2.46 9.83 1.23
CA GLU A 198 -2.81 10.94 0.35
C GLU A 198 -3.01 12.24 1.15
N ALA A 199 -3.75 12.17 2.26
CA ALA A 199 -3.95 13.34 3.12
C ALA A 199 -2.64 13.89 3.71
N VAL A 200 -1.69 13.02 4.09
CA VAL A 200 -0.35 13.42 4.55
C VAL A 200 0.41 14.11 3.42
N TYR A 201 0.35 13.57 2.20
CA TYR A 201 1.01 14.17 1.04
C TYR A 201 0.43 15.55 0.70
N THR A 202 -0.90 15.69 0.61
CA THR A 202 -1.56 16.98 0.36
C THR A 202 -1.25 18.01 1.45
N ALA A 203 -1.20 17.60 2.72
CA ALA A 203 -0.84 18.48 3.82
C ALA A 203 0.62 18.97 3.71
N ALA A 204 1.53 18.08 3.31
CA ALA A 204 2.93 18.43 3.08
C ALA A 204 3.09 19.40 1.90
N GLU A 205 2.43 19.16 0.77
CA GLU A 205 2.45 20.08 -0.38
C GLU A 205 1.94 21.47 0.01
N THR A 206 0.83 21.52 0.75
CA THR A 206 0.22 22.77 1.22
C THR A 206 1.20 23.55 2.11
N LEU A 207 1.84 22.87 3.06
CA LEU A 207 2.81 23.49 3.97
C LEU A 207 4.06 23.98 3.21
N LEU A 208 4.61 23.16 2.32
CA LEU A 208 5.81 23.51 1.54
C LEU A 208 5.55 24.70 0.60
N GLY A 209 4.35 24.77 0.02
CA GLY A 209 3.91 25.86 -0.85
C GLY A 209 3.57 27.17 -0.12
N THR A 210 3.30 27.14 1.19
CA THR A 210 2.94 28.34 1.96
C THR A 210 4.20 29.17 2.25
N PRO A 211 4.31 30.45 1.87
CA PRO A 211 5.52 31.26 2.09
C PRO A 211 5.93 31.34 3.57
N ALA A 212 7.22 31.17 3.86
CA ALA A 212 7.74 31.29 5.23
C ALA A 212 8.28 32.68 5.52
N THR A 213 7.88 33.23 6.66
CA THR A 213 8.21 34.56 7.18
C THR A 213 9.15 34.53 8.38
N THR A 214 9.44 33.35 8.94
CA THR A 214 10.41 33.17 10.02
C THR A 214 11.36 31.99 9.77
N LEU A 215 12.51 31.99 10.43
CA LEU A 215 13.45 30.85 10.40
C LEU A 215 12.82 29.57 10.98
N THR A 216 11.92 29.70 11.95
CA THR A 216 11.18 28.57 12.54
C THR A 216 10.26 27.93 11.50
N GLU A 217 9.55 28.72 10.70
CA GLU A 217 8.70 28.23 9.61
C GLU A 217 9.53 27.53 8.52
N ILE A 218 10.69 28.08 8.15
CA ILE A 218 11.65 27.43 7.24
C ILE A 218 12.10 26.07 7.79
N ARG A 219 12.36 25.98 9.10
CA ARG A 219 12.71 24.71 9.75
C ARG A 219 11.56 23.71 9.67
N PHE A 220 10.30 24.12 9.87
CA PHE A 220 9.15 23.22 9.70
C PHE A 220 9.04 22.69 8.27
N LYS A 221 9.25 23.54 7.26
CA LYS A 221 9.31 23.09 5.86
C LYS A 221 10.38 22.03 5.63
N LEU A 222 11.59 22.22 6.17
CA LEU A 222 12.66 21.23 6.06
C LEU A 222 12.31 19.91 6.75
N LEU A 223 11.67 19.96 7.92
CA LEU A 223 11.21 18.77 8.63
C LEU A 223 10.16 18.00 7.83
N VAL A 224 9.18 18.70 7.25
CA VAL A 224 8.16 18.10 6.38
C VAL A 224 8.78 17.51 5.13
N LEU A 225 9.71 18.22 4.49
CA LEU A 225 10.42 17.71 3.31
C LEU A 225 11.16 16.41 3.61
N LEU A 226 11.87 16.34 4.75
CA LEU A 226 12.53 15.11 5.19
C LEU A 226 11.51 14.01 5.50
N ALA A 227 10.32 14.38 5.99
CA ALA A 227 9.25 13.46 6.39
C ALA A 227 8.47 12.82 5.24
N THR A 228 8.38 13.49 4.09
CA THR A 228 7.59 12.97 2.97
C THR A 228 8.42 12.39 1.84
N GLN A 229 9.72 12.63 1.83
CA GLN A 229 10.62 12.17 0.78
C GLN A 229 11.31 10.85 1.18
N ASP A 230 10.85 9.72 0.62
CA ASP A 230 11.51 8.41 0.76
C ASP A 230 12.68 8.31 -0.25
N PRO A 231 13.93 8.06 0.17
CA PRO A 231 15.07 7.77 -0.72
C PRO A 231 14.97 6.43 -1.48
N GLY A 232 13.76 5.97 -1.84
CA GLY A 232 13.54 4.77 -2.66
C GLY A 232 14.20 4.86 -4.05
N GLU A 233 14.14 3.80 -4.86
CA GLU A 233 14.83 3.81 -6.16
C GLU A 233 14.33 4.91 -7.13
N ALA A 234 13.07 5.37 -6.96
CA ALA A 234 12.50 6.52 -7.66
C ALA A 234 13.17 7.88 -7.32
N PHE A 235 13.97 7.93 -6.25
CA PHE A 235 14.68 9.13 -5.80
C PHE A 235 15.87 9.52 -6.67
N ARG A 236 16.31 8.63 -7.59
CA ARG A 236 17.35 8.98 -8.56
C ARG A 236 16.88 9.99 -9.60
N ASP A 237 15.60 9.94 -9.95
CA ASP A 237 15.08 10.68 -11.11
C ASP A 237 14.19 11.87 -10.71
N ALA A 238 13.58 11.85 -9.51
CA ALA A 238 12.78 12.94 -8.97
C ALA A 238 13.42 13.50 -7.69
N SER A 239 14.52 14.24 -7.82
CA SER A 239 15.09 14.99 -6.69
C SER A 239 14.17 16.15 -6.30
N PRO A 240 14.11 16.55 -5.00
CA PRO A 240 13.18 17.56 -4.47
C PRO A 240 13.57 19.00 -4.85
N TRP A 241 14.00 19.20 -6.10
CA TRP A 241 14.49 20.48 -6.60
C TRP A 241 13.44 21.56 -6.41
N ARG A 242 12.16 21.27 -6.69
CA ARG A 242 11.07 22.23 -6.53
C ARG A 242 10.93 22.70 -5.09
N GLU A 243 10.85 21.76 -4.15
CA GLU A 243 10.65 22.04 -2.73
C GLU A 243 11.85 22.76 -2.13
N LEU A 244 13.06 22.35 -2.52
CA LEU A 244 14.30 23.05 -2.15
C LEU A 244 14.35 24.47 -2.71
N HIS A 245 13.87 24.70 -3.94
CA HIS A 245 13.77 26.06 -4.52
C HIS A 245 12.77 26.94 -3.76
N LEU A 246 11.64 26.38 -3.32
CA LEU A 246 10.68 27.11 -2.47
C LEU A 246 11.32 27.52 -1.14
N ILE A 247 11.98 26.58 -0.47
CA ILE A 247 12.70 26.84 0.79
C ILE A 247 13.83 27.87 0.58
N LEU A 248 14.58 27.77 -0.51
CA LEU A 248 15.65 28.73 -0.83
C LEU A 248 15.10 30.14 -1.07
N THR A 249 13.92 30.25 -1.66
CA THR A 249 13.24 31.54 -1.86
C THR A 249 12.85 32.16 -0.54
N ASP A 250 12.32 31.37 0.41
CA ASP A 250 12.01 31.84 1.76
C ASP A 250 13.27 32.30 2.49
N VAL A 251 14.37 31.53 2.44
CA VAL A 251 15.66 31.90 3.05
C VAL A 251 16.18 33.22 2.46
N SER A 252 16.10 33.38 1.14
CA SER A 252 16.55 34.59 0.45
C SER A 252 15.71 35.81 0.84
N ALA A 253 14.40 35.64 1.01
CA ALA A 253 13.50 36.68 1.48
C ALA A 253 13.81 37.11 2.91
N GLN A 254 14.14 36.16 3.80
CA GLN A 254 14.57 36.47 5.17
C GLN A 254 15.89 37.22 5.22
N ALA A 255 16.86 36.82 4.40
CA ALA A 255 18.16 37.49 4.34
C ALA A 255 18.08 38.94 3.83
N ALA A 256 17.07 39.27 3.02
CA ALA A 256 16.86 40.63 2.51
C ALA A 256 16.20 41.60 3.52
N LEU A 257 15.70 41.08 4.66
CA LEU A 257 15.07 41.87 5.73
C LEU A 257 16.04 42.26 6.87
N ILE A 258 17.28 41.76 6.83
CA ILE A 258 18.37 42.02 7.80
C ILE A 258 19.35 43.03 7.21
#